data_AF-A0A916Z1H2-F1
#
_entry.id   AF-A0A916Z1H2-F1
#
_cell.length_a   1.000
_cell.length_b   1.000
_cell.length_c   1.000
_cell.angle_alpha   90.00
_cell.angle_beta   90.00
_cell.angle_gamma   90.00
#
_symmetry.space_group_name_H-M   'P 1'
#
loop_
_entity.id
_entity.type
_entity.pdbx_description
1 polymer ?
#
loop_
_entity_poly.entity_id
_entity_poly.type
_entity_poly.pdbx_seq_one_letter_code
_entity_poly.pdbx_strand_id
1 'polypeptide(L)'
;MSIHSGKKRLFLWDFKTNKIIKSGMCSHGCGNMPWGKDFSKTNPSFSNKDGSHCSALGKYKIGERGVSQWGIKVKYLLHGLEETNNNALVRTIVLHSWNDVTEGEVYPEGTPEGWGCPAISNEVMKDLDSKLSKTSKPVLLWIYK
;
A
#
# COMPACT_ATOMS: atom_id res chain seq x y z
N MET A 1 5.85 8.97 -3.17
CA MET A 1 6.79 7.85 -3.34
C MET A 1 7.85 8.26 -4.35
N SER A 2 9.14 8.21 -4.01
CA SER A 2 10.27 8.60 -4.87
C SER A 2 10.97 7.42 -5.58
N ILE A 3 10.72 6.19 -5.13
CA ILE A 3 11.26 4.97 -5.74
C ILE A 3 10.31 4.47 -6.85
N HIS A 4 10.88 4.13 -8.02
CA HIS A 4 10.18 3.53 -9.15
C HIS A 4 9.32 2.33 -8.73
N SER A 5 8.11 2.19 -9.28
CA SER A 5 7.15 1.15 -8.85
C SER A 5 7.56 -0.29 -9.15
N GLY A 6 8.50 -0.46 -10.08
CA GLY A 6 9.18 -1.72 -10.40
C GLY A 6 10.28 -2.14 -9.43
N LYS A 7 10.57 -1.33 -8.39
CA LYS A 7 11.55 -1.65 -7.35
C LYS A 7 10.86 -1.82 -6.01
N LYS A 8 11.51 -2.53 -5.07
CA LYS A 8 11.01 -2.68 -3.70
C LYS A 8 10.94 -1.32 -3.02
N ARG A 9 9.72 -0.94 -2.61
CA ARG A 9 9.43 0.38 -2.02
C ARG A 9 8.44 0.34 -0.85
N LEU A 10 8.08 -0.87 -0.40
CA LEU A 10 7.50 -1.10 0.91
C LEU A 10 8.61 -1.56 1.85
N PHE A 11 8.62 -1.02 3.07
CA PHE A 11 9.59 -1.37 4.09
C PHE A 11 8.90 -1.63 5.42
N LEU A 12 9.20 -2.77 6.04
CA LEU A 12 8.81 -3.06 7.42
C LEU A 12 9.96 -2.67 8.34
N TRP A 13 9.71 -1.67 9.19
CA TRP A 13 10.69 -1.13 10.13
C TRP A 13 10.48 -1.69 11.54
N ASP A 14 11.55 -2.18 12.16
CA ASP A 14 11.54 -2.56 13.57
C ASP A 14 12.19 -1.47 14.42
N PHE A 15 11.39 -0.83 15.29
CA PHE A 15 11.85 0.21 16.20
C PHE A 15 12.73 -0.29 17.34
N LYS A 16 12.74 -1.60 17.64
CA LYS A 16 13.64 -2.15 18.67
C LYS A 16 15.07 -2.26 18.14
N THR A 17 15.21 -2.68 16.89
CA THR A 17 16.52 -2.90 16.26
C THR A 17 16.96 -1.75 15.36
N ASN A 18 16.07 -0.78 15.09
CA ASN A 18 16.27 0.34 14.15
C ASN A 18 16.72 -0.12 12.77
N LYS A 19 16.05 -1.15 12.23
CA LYS A 19 16.37 -1.75 10.94
C LYS A 19 15.14 -2.05 10.11
N ILE A 20 15.33 -2.08 8.79
CA ILE A 20 14.39 -2.68 7.85
C ILE A 20 14.51 -4.20 7.99
N ILE A 21 13.42 -4.86 8.37
CA ILE A 21 13.38 -6.33 8.54
C ILE A 21 12.72 -7.05 7.35
N LYS A 22 11.98 -6.32 6.52
CA LYS A 22 11.45 -6.83 5.25
C LYS A 22 11.27 -5.68 4.26
N SER A 23 11.52 -5.94 2.98
CA SER A 23 11.18 -5.05 1.88
C SER A 23 10.32 -5.78 0.84
N GLY A 24 9.49 -5.03 0.12
CA GLY A 24 8.55 -5.63 -0.83
C GLY A 24 8.11 -4.68 -1.94
N MET A 25 7.53 -5.29 -2.97
CA MET A 25 6.86 -4.58 -4.06
C MET A 25 5.55 -3.95 -3.55
N CYS A 26 5.19 -2.82 -4.13
CA CYS A 26 3.99 -2.09 -3.73
C CYS A 26 3.40 -1.32 -4.92
N SER A 27 2.14 -1.60 -5.21
CA SER A 27 1.27 -0.87 -6.12
C SER A 27 0.72 0.42 -5.49
N HIS A 28 0.40 1.40 -6.33
CA HIS A 28 -0.25 2.65 -5.94
C HIS A 28 -1.47 2.93 -6.82
N GLY A 29 -2.17 4.03 -6.53
CA GLY A 29 -3.30 4.50 -7.32
C GLY A 29 -2.92 4.94 -8.73
N CYS A 30 -3.72 4.55 -9.73
CA CYS A 30 -3.56 4.89 -11.15
C CYS A 30 -4.02 6.31 -11.48
N GLY A 31 -4.80 6.95 -10.60
CA GLY A 31 -5.38 8.26 -10.89
C GLY A 31 -6.27 8.20 -12.13
N ASN A 32 -5.92 9.02 -13.13
CA ASN A 32 -6.62 9.04 -14.42
C ASN A 32 -6.08 8.01 -15.44
N MET A 33 -5.08 7.21 -15.08
CA MET A 33 -4.49 6.21 -15.96
C MET A 33 -5.30 4.89 -15.95
N PRO A 34 -5.20 4.07 -17.01
CA PRO A 34 -5.84 2.76 -17.05
C PRO A 34 -5.47 1.86 -15.87
N TRP A 35 -6.48 1.27 -15.25
CA TRP A 35 -6.30 0.33 -14.14
C TRP A 35 -5.50 -0.91 -14.57
N GLY A 36 -4.64 -1.41 -13.67
CA GLY A 36 -3.82 -2.59 -13.91
C GLY A 36 -2.62 -2.37 -14.84
N LYS A 37 -2.36 -1.13 -15.25
CA LYS A 37 -1.17 -0.73 -16.01
C LYS A 37 -0.19 0.02 -15.10
N ASP A 38 0.95 0.47 -15.64
CA ASP A 38 2.08 1.03 -14.89
C ASP A 38 2.48 2.45 -15.36
N PHE A 39 1.54 3.22 -15.91
CA PHE A 39 1.81 4.50 -16.58
C PHE A 39 2.47 5.56 -15.68
N SER A 40 2.26 5.48 -14.37
CA SER A 40 2.80 6.42 -13.37
C SER A 40 3.91 5.81 -12.52
N LYS A 41 4.53 4.72 -12.99
CA LYS A 41 5.62 3.99 -12.30
C LYS A 41 6.76 4.85 -11.78
N THR A 42 7.11 5.93 -12.48
CA THR A 42 8.19 6.84 -12.09
C THR A 42 7.71 8.03 -11.27
N ASN A 43 6.54 8.60 -11.57
CA ASN A 43 6.03 9.82 -10.93
C ASN A 43 4.52 9.72 -10.67
N PRO A 44 4.10 8.99 -9.62
CA PRO A 44 2.70 8.88 -9.25
C PRO A 44 2.11 10.21 -8.79
N SER A 45 0.83 10.39 -9.09
CA SER A 45 0.02 11.49 -8.56
C SER A 45 -0.63 11.09 -7.25
N PHE A 46 -0.87 12.07 -6.38
CA PHE A 46 -1.48 11.85 -5.06
C PHE A 46 -2.71 12.73 -4.88
N SER A 47 -3.76 12.20 -4.28
CA SER A 47 -4.97 12.95 -3.97
C SER A 47 -5.75 12.31 -2.84
N ASN A 48 -6.34 13.16 -1.99
CA ASN A 48 -7.26 12.76 -0.93
C ASN A 48 -8.74 12.85 -1.37
N LYS A 49 -8.99 13.26 -2.62
CA LYS A 49 -10.36 13.44 -3.13
C LYS A 49 -10.99 12.09 -3.43
N ASP A 50 -12.27 11.95 -3.07
CA ASP A 50 -13.07 10.79 -3.47
C ASP A 50 -13.16 10.68 -5.01
N GLY A 51 -13.20 9.45 -5.53
CA GLY A 51 -13.19 9.18 -6.97
C GLY A 51 -11.89 9.54 -7.71
N SER A 52 -10.84 10.03 -7.02
CA SER A 52 -9.58 10.39 -7.69
C SER A 52 -8.75 9.20 -8.15
N HIS A 53 -9.02 7.99 -7.62
CA HIS A 53 -8.21 6.77 -7.80
C HIS A 53 -6.71 6.90 -7.45
N CYS A 54 -6.28 8.04 -6.91
CA CYS A 54 -4.90 8.25 -6.46
C CYS A 54 -4.72 7.69 -5.05
N SER A 55 -3.50 7.25 -4.73
CA SER A 55 -3.10 7.10 -3.32
C SER A 55 -3.04 8.48 -2.66
N ALA A 56 -3.28 8.54 -1.36
CA ALA A 56 -3.08 9.75 -0.56
C ALA A 56 -1.72 9.67 0.17
N LEU A 57 -1.07 10.81 0.36
CA LEU A 57 0.16 10.88 1.15
C LEU A 57 -0.18 11.02 2.63
N GLY A 58 0.70 10.53 3.48
CA GLY A 58 0.68 10.79 4.90
C GLY A 58 0.66 9.53 5.75
N LYS A 59 0.46 9.75 7.04
CA LYS A 59 0.42 8.73 8.07
C LYS A 59 -0.97 8.11 8.21
N TYR A 60 -1.03 6.80 8.29
CA TYR A 60 -2.24 6.02 8.46
C TYR A 60 -2.11 5.12 9.69
N LYS A 61 -3.20 4.98 10.44
CA LYS A 61 -3.36 3.88 11.39
C LYS A 61 -3.91 2.68 10.63
N ILE A 62 -3.18 1.55 10.69
CA ILE A 62 -3.71 0.26 10.25
C ILE A 62 -4.81 -0.15 11.23
N GLY A 63 -6.02 -0.32 10.71
CA GLY A 63 -7.24 -0.59 11.45
C GLY A 63 -7.67 -2.06 11.39
N GLU A 64 -8.97 -2.28 11.34
CA GLU A 64 -9.58 -3.61 11.42
C GLU A 64 -9.17 -4.51 10.25
N ARG A 65 -8.92 -5.78 10.57
CA ARG A 65 -8.70 -6.86 9.60
C ARG A 65 -10.05 -7.33 9.04
N GLY A 66 -10.16 -7.42 7.73
CA GLY A 66 -11.37 -7.91 7.06
C GLY A 66 -11.08 -8.80 5.86
N VAL A 67 -12.16 -9.23 5.19
CA VAL A 67 -12.09 -10.04 3.98
C VAL A 67 -11.83 -9.17 2.76
N SER A 68 -10.83 -9.54 1.95
CA SER A 68 -10.52 -8.91 0.67
C SER A 68 -11.04 -9.75 -0.49
N GLN A 69 -11.43 -9.08 -1.59
CA GLN A 69 -11.67 -9.76 -2.87
C GLN A 69 -10.36 -10.15 -3.56
N TRP A 70 -9.26 -9.52 -3.18
CA TRP A 70 -7.95 -9.65 -3.83
C TRP A 70 -6.99 -10.54 -3.03
N GLY A 71 -6.00 -11.08 -3.75
CA GLY A 71 -4.84 -11.74 -3.16
C GLY A 71 -5.23 -12.86 -2.18
N ILE A 72 -4.62 -12.83 -0.98
CA ILE A 72 -4.82 -13.84 0.07
C ILE A 72 -6.15 -13.70 0.82
N LYS A 73 -7.10 -12.91 0.31
CA LYS A 73 -8.42 -12.66 0.91
C LYS A 73 -8.38 -11.93 2.26
N VAL A 74 -7.30 -11.19 2.51
CA VAL A 74 -7.13 -10.36 3.71
C VAL A 74 -6.95 -8.90 3.31
N LYS A 75 -7.61 -8.00 4.04
CA LYS A 75 -7.37 -6.55 3.99
C LYS A 75 -7.32 -5.96 5.39
N TYR A 76 -6.71 -4.79 5.51
CA TYR A 76 -6.76 -3.96 6.71
C TYR A 76 -7.28 -2.57 6.33
N LEU A 77 -8.28 -2.06 7.05
CA LEU A 77 -8.77 -0.68 6.86
C LEU A 77 -7.67 0.32 7.19
N LEU A 78 -7.58 1.41 6.43
CA LEU A 78 -6.62 2.48 6.69
C LEU A 78 -7.35 3.74 7.15
N HIS A 79 -7.00 4.20 8.35
CA HIS A 79 -7.50 5.46 8.89
C HIS A 79 -6.44 6.54 8.69
N GLY A 80 -6.77 7.58 7.91
CA GLY A 80 -5.89 8.72 7.73
C GLY A 80 -5.72 9.51 9.02
N LEU A 81 -4.49 9.94 9.31
CA LEU A 81 -4.12 10.72 10.50
C LEU A 81 -3.72 12.16 10.16
N GLU A 82 -3.78 12.55 8.88
CA GLU A 82 -3.32 13.85 8.37
C GLU A 82 -4.35 14.40 7.36
N GLU A 83 -4.41 15.72 7.16
CA GLU A 83 -5.34 16.35 6.20
C GLU A 83 -5.17 15.82 4.77
N THR A 84 -3.96 15.39 4.43
CA THR A 84 -3.63 14.81 3.12
C THR A 84 -4.20 13.42 2.91
N ASN A 85 -4.74 12.76 3.95
CA ASN A 85 -5.30 11.42 3.87
C ASN A 85 -6.54 11.15 4.74
N ASN A 86 -7.12 12.17 5.38
CA ASN A 86 -8.26 12.03 6.29
C ASN A 86 -9.54 11.43 5.65
N ASN A 87 -9.66 11.37 4.32
CA ASN A 87 -10.78 10.72 3.65
C ASN A 87 -10.56 9.21 3.43
N ALA A 88 -9.44 8.64 3.87
CA ALA A 88 -9.08 7.24 3.59
C ALA A 88 -10.18 6.24 3.93
N LEU A 89 -10.84 6.39 5.09
CA LEU A 89 -11.90 5.48 5.53
C LEU A 89 -13.16 5.61 4.67
N VAL A 90 -13.62 6.83 4.40
CA VAL A 90 -14.80 7.10 3.54
C VAL A 90 -14.56 6.60 2.12
N ARG A 91 -13.33 6.72 1.63
CA ARG A 91 -12.88 6.20 0.33
C ARG A 91 -12.63 4.68 0.31
N THR A 92 -12.87 3.99 1.44
CA THR A 92 -12.61 2.55 1.60
C THR A 92 -11.18 2.15 1.23
N ILE A 93 -10.20 2.99 1.57
CA ILE A 93 -8.78 2.71 1.33
C ILE A 93 -8.30 1.64 2.31
N VAL A 94 -7.71 0.58 1.78
CA VAL A 94 -7.25 -0.58 2.55
C VAL A 94 -5.85 -1.01 2.15
N LEU A 95 -5.12 -1.61 3.08
CA LEU A 95 -3.92 -2.38 2.77
C LEU A 95 -4.33 -3.82 2.45
N HIS A 96 -3.93 -4.32 1.29
CA HIS A 96 -4.23 -5.70 0.87
C HIS A 96 -3.14 -6.26 -0.04
N SER A 97 -3.20 -7.55 -0.37
CA SER A 97 -2.40 -8.09 -1.48
C SER A 97 -3.18 -8.16 -2.78
N TRP A 98 -2.44 -8.25 -3.88
CA TRP A 98 -2.97 -8.43 -5.24
C TRP A 98 -2.06 -9.40 -6.00
N ASN A 99 -2.65 -10.42 -6.64
CA ASN A 99 -1.93 -11.48 -7.35
C ASN A 99 -0.98 -10.96 -8.44
N ASP A 100 -1.29 -9.80 -9.04
CA ASP A 100 -0.47 -9.22 -10.10
C ASP A 100 0.73 -8.42 -9.57
N VAL A 101 0.82 -8.22 -8.24
CA VAL A 101 2.00 -7.63 -7.60
C VAL A 101 2.99 -8.76 -7.28
N THR A 102 4.08 -8.79 -8.03
CA THR A 102 5.16 -9.77 -7.93
C THR A 102 5.91 -9.70 -6.60
N GLU A 103 6.58 -10.79 -6.22
CA GLU A 103 7.50 -10.82 -5.07
C GLU A 103 8.84 -10.14 -5.39
N GLY A 104 9.34 -10.36 -6.60
CA GLY A 104 10.58 -9.77 -7.13
C GLY A 104 10.37 -8.41 -7.80
N GLU A 105 11.47 -7.67 -7.94
CA GLU A 105 11.51 -6.44 -8.72
C GLU A 105 11.23 -6.73 -10.20
N VAL A 106 10.54 -5.81 -10.86
CA VAL A 106 10.14 -5.90 -12.28
C VAL A 106 10.67 -4.71 -13.07
N TYR A 107 11.68 -4.01 -12.57
CA TYR A 107 12.27 -2.89 -13.30
C TYR A 107 12.87 -3.37 -14.64
N PRO A 108 12.63 -2.68 -15.77
CA PRO A 108 12.08 -1.31 -15.89
C PRO A 108 10.55 -1.20 -15.99
N GLU A 109 9.81 -2.31 -15.99
CA GLU A 109 8.36 -2.30 -15.83
C GLU A 109 7.97 -1.84 -14.41
N GLY A 110 6.72 -1.45 -14.23
CA GLY A 110 6.16 -1.10 -12.93
C GLY A 110 5.21 -2.16 -12.39
N THR A 111 4.85 -2.02 -11.12
CA THR A 111 3.72 -2.77 -10.54
C THR A 111 2.39 -2.27 -11.13
N PRO A 112 1.38 -3.15 -11.26
CA PRO A 112 0.05 -2.74 -11.72
C PRO A 112 -0.55 -1.69 -10.78
N GLU A 113 -1.24 -0.70 -11.32
CA GLU A 113 -1.80 0.42 -10.55
C GLU A 113 -3.30 0.19 -10.25
N GLY A 114 -3.70 0.44 -9.00
CA GLY A 114 -5.06 0.23 -8.50
C GLY A 114 -5.85 1.53 -8.32
N TRP A 115 -6.96 1.51 -7.57
CA TRP A 115 -7.78 2.70 -7.29
C TRP A 115 -7.42 3.43 -5.99
N GLY A 116 -6.12 3.43 -5.64
CA GLY A 116 -5.57 4.21 -4.54
C GLY A 116 -5.13 3.40 -3.33
N CYS A 117 -5.65 2.19 -3.15
CA CYS A 117 -5.21 1.26 -2.12
C CYS A 117 -3.74 0.86 -2.32
N PRO A 118 -2.89 0.89 -1.29
CA PRO A 118 -1.59 0.25 -1.35
C PRO A 118 -1.78 -1.27 -1.43
N ALA A 119 -1.39 -1.86 -2.55
CA ALA A 119 -1.41 -3.31 -2.74
C ALA A 119 0.01 -3.88 -2.80
N ILE A 120 0.23 -5.04 -2.19
CA ILE A 120 1.55 -5.67 -2.05
C ILE A 120 1.50 -7.13 -2.52
N SER A 121 2.65 -7.81 -2.58
CA SER A 121 2.67 -9.23 -2.95
C SER A 121 1.99 -10.11 -1.89
N ASN A 122 1.48 -11.27 -2.31
CA ASN A 122 0.83 -12.23 -1.41
C ASN A 122 1.75 -12.69 -0.27
N GLU A 123 3.03 -12.94 -0.57
CA GLU A 123 4.02 -13.36 0.42
C GLU A 123 4.27 -12.29 1.49
N VAL A 124 4.43 -11.03 1.07
CA VAL A 124 4.61 -9.92 2.02
C VAL A 124 3.35 -9.75 2.88
N MET A 125 2.16 -9.89 2.28
CA MET A 125 0.90 -9.76 3.03
C MET A 125 0.68 -10.89 4.03
N LYS A 126 1.05 -12.14 3.73
CA LYS A 126 1.02 -13.25 4.70
C LYS A 126 1.89 -12.92 5.92
N ASP A 127 3.09 -12.41 5.67
CA ASP A 127 4.02 -12.03 6.71
C ASP A 127 3.51 -10.87 7.56
N LEU A 128 2.92 -9.85 6.94
CA LEU A 128 2.30 -8.74 7.65
C LEU A 128 1.08 -9.20 8.44
N ASP A 129 0.19 -10.01 7.85
CA ASP A 129 -1.01 -10.53 8.51
C ASP A 129 -0.64 -11.31 9.77
N SER A 130 0.38 -12.17 9.70
CA SER A 130 0.87 -12.95 10.85
C SER A 130 1.39 -12.10 12.01
N LYS A 131 1.86 -10.87 11.73
CA LYS A 131 2.40 -9.92 12.72
C LYS A 131 1.31 -8.99 13.24
N LEU A 132 0.52 -8.42 12.34
CA LEU A 132 -0.57 -7.49 12.64
C LEU A 132 -1.65 -8.16 13.50
N SER A 133 -2.03 -9.40 13.18
CA SER A 133 -3.02 -10.17 13.97
C SER A 133 -2.61 -10.44 15.42
N LYS A 134 -1.32 -10.40 15.73
CA LYS A 134 -0.78 -10.65 17.08
C LYS A 134 -0.47 -9.37 17.85
N THR A 135 -0.61 -8.21 17.21
CA THR A 135 -0.20 -6.94 17.79
C THR A 135 -1.38 -6.28 18.48
N SER A 136 -1.19 -5.84 19.72
CA SER A 136 -2.20 -5.08 20.47
C SER A 136 -2.04 -3.57 20.33
N LYS A 137 -0.90 -3.10 19.80
CA LYS A 137 -0.60 -1.68 19.62
C LYS A 137 -0.94 -1.23 18.19
N PRO A 138 -1.46 0.00 17.99
CA PRO A 138 -1.65 0.53 16.65
C PRO A 138 -0.36 0.49 15.82
N VAL A 139 -0.45 0.03 14.58
CA VAL A 139 0.67 0.03 13.63
C VAL A 139 0.50 1.19 12.65
N LEU A 140 1.57 1.93 12.47
CA LEU A 140 1.64 3.04 11.54
C LEU A 140 2.01 2.52 10.15
N LEU A 141 1.21 2.89 9.15
CA LEU A 141 1.61 2.85 7.74
C LEU A 141 1.89 4.28 7.30
N TRP A 142 3.04 4.53 6.67
CA TRP A 142 3.38 5.86 6.18
C TRP A 142 3.60 5.82 4.67
N ILE A 143 2.75 6.54 3.94
CA ILE A 143 2.91 6.75 2.50
C ILE A 143 3.56 8.12 2.31
N TYR A 144 4.82 8.15 1.86
CA TYR A 144 5.59 9.38 1.71
C TYR A 144 6.12 9.52 0.28
N LYS A 145 6.55 10.73 -0.08
CA LYS A 145 7.24 11.04 -1.34
C LYS A 145 8.69 11.40 -1.08
#